data_AF-A0A5J4T109-F1
#
_entry.id   AF-A0A5J4T109-F1
#
_cell.length_a   1.000
_cell.length_b   1.000
_cell.length_c   1.000
_cell.angle_alpha   90.00
_cell.angle_beta   90.00
_cell.angle_gamma   90.00
#
_symmetry.space_group_name_H-M   'P 1'
#
loop_
_entity.id
_entity.type
_entity.pdbx_description
1 polymer ?
#
loop_
_entity_poly.entity_id
_entity_poly.type
_entity_poly.pdbx_seq_one_letter_code
_entity_poly.pdbx_strand_id
1 'polypeptide(L)'
;MKTILEAASNEDVFILTSGTYSSTSDDITISKSISIKGASSTDKPIIVGNVFKVNEGVGLELMDLVLDGTGAATGNQAIIYTEGTFGDLKIENCEIKKYVKGTLYVSDKSLIESVTITGCIYSNIDCTGGDFIDFRKGLTKTLTFTNNTVCNSATSRDLFRMDADGSTNFPEIKSIVTIANNTFDNVCSTSGRMLYIRLANHEVTFNKNIISNSLGTYYASSQYVLTIAQMSQNNYYEAPNYTTAATNRKIDTSSDLTQLNPGYSNASGGIFKVTNAQLISDGIGDPRWLK
;
A
#
# COMPACT_ATOMS: atom_id res chain seq x y z
N MET A 1 -15.27 15.25 -14.22
CA MET A 1 -15.20 14.31 -13.08
C MET A 1 -15.09 15.06 -11.77
N LYS A 2 -14.00 15.81 -11.50
CA LYS A 2 -13.81 16.59 -10.26
C LYS A 2 -15.07 17.30 -9.75
N THR A 3 -15.67 18.19 -10.55
CA THR A 3 -16.88 18.95 -10.17
C THR A 3 -18.05 18.07 -9.74
N ILE A 4 -18.20 16.88 -10.33
CA ILE A 4 -19.27 15.95 -9.99
C ILE A 4 -18.99 15.28 -8.64
N LEU A 5 -17.75 14.83 -8.42
CA LEU A 5 -17.34 14.21 -7.16
C LEU A 5 -17.39 15.19 -5.98
N GLU A 6 -17.01 16.44 -6.21
CA GLU A 6 -17.03 17.50 -5.19
C GLU A 6 -18.45 17.97 -4.83
N ALA A 7 -19.42 17.75 -5.73
CA ALA A 7 -20.83 18.05 -5.52
C ALA A 7 -21.66 16.85 -5.02
N ALA A 8 -21.00 15.74 -4.67
CA ALA A 8 -21.67 14.53 -4.24
C ALA A 8 -22.54 14.73 -2.99
N SER A 9 -23.53 13.87 -2.84
CA SER A 9 -24.24 13.61 -1.59
C SER A 9 -23.55 12.48 -0.82
N ASN A 10 -23.87 12.35 0.48
CA ASN A 10 -23.33 11.27 1.28
C ASN A 10 -23.86 9.91 0.79
N GLU A 11 -22.97 8.94 0.70
CA GLU A 11 -23.16 7.58 0.17
C GLU A 11 -23.40 7.50 -1.35
N ASP A 12 -23.12 8.56 -2.11
CA ASP A 12 -23.21 8.49 -3.58
C ASP A 12 -22.23 7.46 -4.17
N VAL A 13 -22.69 6.76 -5.20
CA VAL A 13 -21.89 5.79 -5.97
C VAL A 13 -21.74 6.28 -7.41
N PHE A 14 -20.52 6.56 -7.81
CA PHE A 14 -20.17 6.97 -9.17
C PHE A 14 -19.66 5.78 -9.97
N ILE A 15 -20.37 5.42 -11.04
CA ILE A 15 -19.94 4.40 -12.00
C ILE A 15 -19.34 5.10 -13.22
N LEU A 16 -18.05 4.86 -13.45
CA LEU A 16 -17.29 5.44 -14.53
C LEU A 16 -17.14 4.43 -15.67
N THR A 17 -17.63 4.78 -16.86
CA THR A 17 -17.37 4.02 -18.10
C THR A 17 -15.89 4.10 -18.47
N SER A 18 -15.39 3.17 -19.28
CA SER A 18 -14.02 3.22 -19.75
C SER A 18 -13.71 4.53 -20.50
N GLY A 19 -12.45 4.96 -20.38
CA GLY A 19 -12.01 6.27 -20.86
C GLY A 19 -10.98 6.90 -19.94
N THR A 20 -10.43 8.03 -20.37
CA THR A 20 -9.49 8.83 -19.58
C THR A 20 -10.19 10.06 -19.01
N TYR A 21 -10.15 10.19 -17.69
CA TYR A 21 -10.65 11.31 -16.91
C TYR A 21 -9.44 12.09 -16.39
N SER A 22 -9.17 13.23 -17.00
CA SER A 22 -8.04 14.09 -16.63
C SER A 22 -8.54 15.38 -15.99
N SER A 23 -7.90 15.75 -14.88
CA SER A 23 -7.85 17.14 -14.40
C SER A 23 -6.44 17.44 -13.91
N THR A 24 -5.46 17.43 -14.82
CA THR A 24 -4.00 17.50 -14.54
C THR A 24 -3.52 18.75 -13.81
N SER A 25 -4.40 19.69 -13.45
CA SER A 25 -4.05 20.89 -12.69
C SER A 25 -4.50 20.85 -11.23
N ASP A 26 -5.35 19.90 -10.85
CA ASP A 26 -6.14 20.03 -9.63
C ASP A 26 -6.26 18.73 -8.83
N ASP A 27 -6.11 18.83 -7.52
CA ASP A 27 -6.53 17.77 -6.60
C ASP A 27 -8.08 17.70 -6.54
N ILE A 28 -8.61 16.54 -6.16
CA ILE A 28 -10.05 16.28 -6.00
C ILE A 28 -10.36 16.22 -4.50
N THR A 29 -11.22 17.11 -4.00
CA THR A 29 -11.64 17.08 -2.60
C THR A 29 -12.82 16.14 -2.39
N ILE A 30 -12.69 15.22 -1.44
CA ILE A 30 -13.72 14.29 -1.00
C ILE A 30 -14.30 14.83 0.32
N SER A 31 -15.51 15.37 0.25
CA SER A 31 -16.20 16.00 1.39
C SER A 31 -17.46 15.25 1.86
N LYS A 32 -17.75 14.12 1.21
CA LYS A 32 -18.82 13.17 1.53
C LYS A 32 -18.29 11.75 1.42
N SER A 33 -18.86 10.83 2.18
CA SER A 33 -18.55 9.40 2.01
C SER A 33 -19.09 8.97 0.65
N ILE A 34 -18.23 8.51 -0.24
CA ILE A 34 -18.62 8.13 -1.61
C ILE A 34 -17.87 6.90 -2.10
N SER A 35 -18.42 6.28 -3.14
CA SER A 35 -17.75 5.24 -3.92
C SER A 35 -17.48 5.70 -5.35
N ILE A 36 -16.30 5.41 -5.89
CA ILE A 36 -15.96 5.62 -7.31
C ILE A 36 -15.55 4.27 -7.89
N LYS A 37 -16.31 3.79 -8.87
CA LYS A 37 -16.15 2.44 -9.43
C LYS A 37 -16.04 2.46 -10.94
N GLY A 38 -15.19 1.61 -11.50
CA GLY A 38 -15.23 1.29 -12.92
C GLY A 38 -16.49 0.51 -13.27
N ALA A 39 -17.05 0.76 -14.46
CA ALA A 39 -18.15 -0.04 -14.99
C ALA A 39 -17.72 -1.47 -15.37
N SER A 40 -16.42 -1.70 -15.50
CA SER A 40 -15.79 -2.97 -15.85
C SER A 40 -14.48 -3.17 -15.10
N SER A 41 -14.25 -4.38 -14.61
CA SER A 41 -13.02 -4.78 -13.94
C SER A 41 -11.86 -5.10 -14.91
N THR A 42 -12.15 -5.20 -16.21
CA THR A 42 -11.16 -5.48 -17.27
C THR A 42 -10.89 -4.28 -18.17
N ASP A 43 -11.85 -3.37 -18.33
CA ASP A 43 -11.73 -2.12 -19.09
C ASP A 43 -11.89 -0.94 -18.13
N LYS A 44 -10.87 -0.77 -17.29
CA LYS A 44 -10.89 0.17 -16.16
C LYS A 44 -10.75 1.62 -16.65
N PRO A 45 -11.59 2.56 -16.19
CA PRO A 45 -11.38 3.98 -16.44
C PRO A 45 -10.06 4.47 -15.81
N ILE A 46 -9.42 5.41 -16.50
CA ILE A 46 -8.14 6.00 -16.10
C ILE A 46 -8.39 7.39 -15.53
N ILE A 47 -8.06 7.59 -14.26
CA ILE A 47 -8.01 8.90 -13.61
C ILE A 47 -6.57 9.37 -13.61
N VAL A 48 -6.28 10.47 -14.33
CA VAL A 48 -4.91 10.92 -14.57
C VAL A 48 -4.63 12.32 -14.02
N GLY A 49 -3.52 12.43 -13.29
CA GLY A 49 -3.00 13.70 -12.77
C GLY A 49 -3.75 14.23 -11.55
N ASN A 50 -4.48 13.38 -10.82
CA ASN A 50 -5.26 13.79 -9.66
C ASN A 50 -4.77 13.14 -8.37
N VAL A 51 -4.84 13.91 -7.28
CA VAL A 51 -4.69 13.46 -5.89
C VAL A 51 -6.03 13.58 -5.20
N PHE A 52 -6.42 12.57 -4.43
CA PHE A 52 -7.64 12.61 -3.61
C PHE A 52 -7.33 13.21 -2.23
N LYS A 53 -7.98 14.32 -1.91
CA LYS A 53 -7.91 15.01 -0.62
C LYS A 53 -9.15 14.66 0.19
N VAL A 54 -9.00 13.83 1.21
CA VAL A 54 -10.12 13.38 2.03
C VAL A 54 -10.29 14.31 3.24
N ASN A 55 -11.48 14.90 3.37
CA ASN A 55 -11.83 15.77 4.50
C ASN A 55 -12.35 14.96 5.70
N GLU A 56 -12.26 15.55 6.88
CA GLU A 56 -12.73 14.94 8.12
C GLU A 56 -14.18 14.43 8.01
N GLY A 57 -14.43 13.28 8.64
CA GLY A 57 -15.76 12.70 8.84
C GLY A 57 -16.25 11.79 7.72
N VAL A 58 -15.43 11.52 6.69
CA VAL A 58 -15.87 10.79 5.49
C VAL A 58 -15.05 9.54 5.22
N GLY A 59 -15.64 8.59 4.49
CA GLY A 59 -14.97 7.43 3.90
C GLY A 59 -14.79 7.56 2.39
N LEU A 60 -13.95 6.70 1.81
CA LEU A 60 -13.73 6.65 0.37
C LEU A 60 -13.58 5.21 -0.10
N GLU A 61 -14.36 4.82 -1.11
CA GLU A 61 -14.21 3.55 -1.82
C GLU A 61 -13.78 3.78 -3.27
N LEU A 62 -12.71 3.10 -3.69
CA LEU A 62 -12.18 3.10 -5.04
C LEU A 62 -12.15 1.66 -5.56
N MET A 63 -12.79 1.40 -6.69
CA MET A 63 -12.92 0.04 -7.23
C MET A 63 -12.77 0.01 -8.75
N ASP A 64 -12.00 -0.95 -9.28
CA ASP A 64 -11.87 -1.15 -10.73
C ASP A 64 -11.38 0.11 -11.48
N LEU A 65 -10.43 0.84 -10.91
CA LEU A 65 -9.88 2.09 -11.50
C LEU A 65 -8.40 1.94 -11.86
N VAL A 66 -7.93 2.77 -12.79
CA VAL A 66 -6.50 3.09 -12.94
C VAL A 66 -6.27 4.51 -12.44
N LEU A 67 -5.46 4.67 -11.40
CA LEU A 67 -4.99 5.96 -10.90
C LEU A 67 -3.57 6.20 -11.41
N ASP A 68 -3.41 7.18 -12.29
CA ASP A 68 -2.12 7.54 -12.88
C ASP A 68 -1.68 8.93 -12.38
N GLY A 69 -0.63 8.97 -11.57
CA GLY A 69 -0.08 10.19 -11.01
C GLY A 69 0.65 11.08 -12.02
N THR A 70 0.77 10.68 -13.29
CA THR A 70 1.43 11.47 -14.34
C THR A 70 0.79 12.85 -14.45
N GLY A 71 1.61 13.89 -14.27
CA GLY A 71 1.16 15.28 -14.37
C GLY A 71 0.36 15.78 -13.16
N ALA A 72 0.35 15.06 -12.04
CA ALA A 72 -0.29 15.56 -10.82
C ALA A 72 0.39 16.84 -10.32
N ALA A 73 -0.38 17.94 -10.23
CA ALA A 73 0.13 19.28 -10.00
C ALA A 73 0.95 19.43 -8.70
N THR A 74 0.56 18.72 -7.64
CA THR A 74 1.22 18.82 -6.34
C THR A 74 2.36 17.82 -6.14
N GLY A 75 2.49 16.83 -7.04
CA GLY A 75 3.40 15.68 -6.87
C GLY A 75 3.19 14.93 -5.55
N ASN A 76 2.03 15.05 -4.91
CA ASN A 76 1.74 14.36 -3.65
C ASN A 76 1.46 12.87 -3.83
N GLN A 77 1.19 12.20 -2.72
CA GLN A 77 0.67 10.84 -2.70
C GLN A 77 -0.71 10.76 -3.36
N ALA A 78 -1.11 9.59 -3.84
CA ALA A 78 -2.41 9.41 -4.50
C ALA A 78 -3.61 9.82 -3.63
N ILE A 79 -3.53 9.58 -2.32
CA ILE A 79 -4.56 9.91 -1.34
C ILE A 79 -3.90 10.59 -0.15
N ILE A 80 -4.45 11.74 0.25
CA ILE A 80 -3.98 12.49 1.41
C ILE A 80 -5.14 12.84 2.35
N TYR A 81 -4.86 12.79 3.65
CA TYR A 81 -5.82 13.07 4.72
C TYR A 81 -5.42 14.34 5.47
N THR A 82 -6.42 15.14 5.85
CA THR A 82 -6.24 16.27 6.78
C THR A 82 -6.27 15.79 8.24
N GLU A 83 -6.05 16.69 9.21
CA GLU A 83 -6.36 16.41 10.62
C GLU A 83 -7.84 16.02 10.79
N GLY A 84 -8.14 15.09 11.70
CA GLY A 84 -9.52 14.69 12.04
C GLY A 84 -9.73 13.18 12.19
N THR A 85 -11.00 12.78 12.28
CA THR A 85 -11.42 11.37 12.27
C THR A 85 -12.12 11.03 10.95
N PHE A 86 -11.92 9.82 10.44
CA PHE A 86 -12.36 9.43 9.10
C PHE A 86 -13.02 8.06 9.10
N GLY A 87 -13.91 7.84 8.14
CA GLY A 87 -14.50 6.54 7.87
C GLY A 87 -13.52 5.58 7.20
N ASP A 88 -14.06 4.53 6.58
CA ASP A 88 -13.26 3.52 5.89
C ASP A 88 -12.58 4.08 4.62
N LEU A 89 -11.35 3.64 4.37
CA LEU A 89 -10.73 3.66 3.05
C LEU A 89 -10.76 2.24 2.47
N LYS A 90 -11.39 2.08 1.30
CA LYS A 90 -11.44 0.80 0.57
C LYS A 90 -10.88 0.99 -0.83
N ILE A 91 -9.87 0.21 -1.19
CA ILE A 91 -9.27 0.21 -2.52
C ILE A 91 -9.25 -1.23 -3.03
N GLU A 92 -10.04 -1.50 -4.07
CA GLU A 92 -10.24 -2.85 -4.60
C GLU A 92 -9.97 -2.92 -6.10
N ASN A 93 -9.19 -3.92 -6.51
CA ASN A 93 -8.90 -4.18 -7.93
C ASN A 93 -8.45 -2.94 -8.72
N CYS A 94 -7.71 -2.04 -8.10
CA CYS A 94 -7.21 -0.82 -8.75
C CYS A 94 -5.77 -1.01 -9.26
N GLU A 95 -5.41 -0.26 -10.30
CA GLU A 95 -4.01 -0.03 -10.67
C GLU A 95 -3.61 1.37 -10.23
N ILE A 96 -2.53 1.51 -9.47
CA ILE A 96 -2.04 2.82 -8.99
C ILE A 96 -0.60 2.98 -9.45
N LYS A 97 -0.31 4.03 -10.20
CA LYS A 97 1.02 4.18 -10.81
C LYS A 97 1.52 5.61 -10.87
N LYS A 98 2.85 5.75 -10.91
CA LYS A 98 3.54 7.01 -11.24
C LYS A 98 3.23 8.20 -10.33
N TYR A 99 2.86 7.96 -9.07
CA TYR A 99 2.81 9.03 -8.07
C TYR A 99 4.21 9.32 -7.53
N VAL A 100 4.49 10.60 -7.29
CA VAL A 100 5.84 11.08 -6.96
C VAL A 100 6.18 10.84 -5.50
N LYS A 101 5.33 11.21 -4.54
CA LYS A 101 5.66 11.10 -3.10
C LYS A 101 5.21 9.80 -2.42
N GLY A 102 4.36 8.98 -3.07
CA GLY A 102 3.83 7.75 -2.48
C GLY A 102 2.37 7.50 -2.86
N THR A 103 1.68 6.67 -2.07
CA THR A 103 0.29 6.25 -2.32
C THR A 103 -0.67 6.84 -1.30
N LEU A 104 -0.37 6.71 0.00
CA LEU A 104 -1.23 7.17 1.09
C LEU A 104 -0.44 8.03 2.06
N TYR A 105 -0.94 9.22 2.38
CA TYR A 105 -0.31 10.16 3.30
C TYR A 105 -1.25 10.55 4.44
N VAL A 106 -0.84 10.19 5.65
CA VAL A 106 -1.58 10.42 6.90
C VAL A 106 -0.64 11.06 7.91
N SER A 107 -0.28 12.32 7.63
CA SER A 107 0.76 13.04 8.36
C SER A 107 0.31 14.07 9.35
N ASP A 108 -0.98 14.33 9.39
CA ASP A 108 -1.60 15.15 10.42
C ASP A 108 -2.14 14.24 11.52
N LYS A 109 -2.77 14.81 12.54
CA LYS A 109 -3.44 14.05 13.61
C LYS A 109 -4.73 13.43 13.08
N SER A 110 -4.59 12.48 12.15
CA SER A 110 -5.70 11.83 11.44
C SER A 110 -5.91 10.41 11.97
N LEU A 111 -7.15 10.03 12.27
CA LEU A 111 -7.52 8.66 12.63
C LEU A 111 -8.50 8.09 11.60
N ILE A 112 -8.07 7.08 10.85
CA ILE A 112 -8.90 6.39 9.87
C ILE A 112 -9.49 5.13 10.51
N GLU A 113 -10.81 4.93 10.42
CA GLU A 113 -11.48 3.78 11.03
C GLU A 113 -10.87 2.45 10.56
N SER A 114 -10.80 2.26 9.24
CA SER A 114 -10.13 1.11 8.63
C SER A 114 -9.54 1.46 7.27
N VAL A 115 -8.46 0.78 6.91
CA VAL A 115 -7.87 0.82 5.56
C VAL A 115 -7.83 -0.60 5.01
N THR A 116 -8.55 -0.85 3.92
CA THR A 116 -8.57 -2.13 3.21
C THR A 116 -8.11 -1.93 1.76
N ILE A 117 -7.03 -2.61 1.38
CA ILE A 117 -6.43 -2.57 0.05
C ILE A 117 -6.27 -4.01 -0.43
N THR A 118 -7.04 -4.38 -1.45
CA THR A 118 -7.06 -5.76 -1.96
C THR A 118 -7.07 -5.85 -3.47
N GLY A 119 -6.37 -6.83 -4.02
CA GLY A 119 -6.38 -7.09 -5.46
C GLY A 119 -5.75 -5.97 -6.30
N CYS A 120 -4.95 -5.08 -5.72
CA CYS A 120 -4.41 -3.92 -6.44
C CYS A 120 -3.04 -4.19 -7.05
N ILE A 121 -2.69 -3.43 -8.09
CA ILE A 121 -1.35 -3.39 -8.67
C ILE A 121 -0.78 -1.98 -8.52
N TYR A 122 0.36 -1.88 -7.84
CA TYR A 122 1.11 -0.64 -7.69
C TYR A 122 2.37 -0.70 -8.51
N SER A 123 2.64 0.32 -9.33
CA SER A 123 3.85 0.34 -10.15
C SER A 123 4.47 1.72 -10.28
N ASN A 124 5.80 1.80 -10.24
CA ASN A 124 6.54 3.03 -10.49
C ASN A 124 6.12 4.18 -9.56
N ILE A 125 5.83 3.89 -8.30
CA ILE A 125 5.61 4.91 -7.27
C ILE A 125 6.98 5.32 -6.72
N ASP A 126 7.39 6.55 -7.01
CA ASP A 126 8.78 6.99 -6.83
C ASP A 126 9.16 7.14 -5.34
N CYS A 127 8.27 7.74 -4.55
CA CYS A 127 8.47 8.12 -3.16
C CYS A 127 9.58 9.19 -2.93
N THR A 128 9.80 10.09 -3.90
CA THR A 128 10.68 11.24 -3.70
C THR A 128 10.05 12.25 -2.74
N GLY A 129 10.57 12.33 -1.52
CA GLY A 129 10.05 13.24 -0.47
C GLY A 129 8.89 12.65 0.34
N GLY A 130 8.64 11.34 0.25
CA GLY A 130 7.64 10.64 1.04
C GLY A 130 7.95 9.14 1.19
N ASP A 131 7.00 8.39 1.73
CA ASP A 131 7.03 6.93 1.83
C ASP A 131 5.77 6.35 1.16
N PHE A 132 5.74 5.05 0.86
CA PHE A 132 4.70 4.47 0.01
C PHE A 132 3.31 4.49 0.69
N ILE A 133 3.18 3.86 1.86
CA ILE A 133 2.09 4.08 2.81
C ILE A 133 2.67 4.77 4.04
N ASP A 134 2.32 6.05 4.27
CA ASP A 134 2.96 6.91 5.27
C ASP A 134 1.96 7.43 6.31
N PHE A 135 1.83 6.72 7.43
CA PHE A 135 1.20 7.22 8.64
C PHE A 135 2.25 7.92 9.51
N ARG A 136 2.54 9.18 9.18
CA ARG A 136 3.59 9.94 9.87
C ARG A 136 3.17 10.40 11.26
N LYS A 137 1.95 10.94 11.39
CA LYS A 137 1.39 11.42 12.68
C LYS A 137 -0.04 10.95 12.90
N GLY A 138 -0.65 10.34 11.89
CA GLY A 138 -1.95 9.71 12.00
C GLY A 138 -1.84 8.22 12.31
N LEU A 139 -3.00 7.59 12.33
CA LEU A 139 -3.16 6.18 12.66
C LEU A 139 -4.37 5.61 11.92
N THR A 140 -4.40 4.30 11.75
CA THR A 140 -5.64 3.57 11.50
C THR A 140 -5.80 2.44 12.50
N LYS A 141 -7.04 2.12 12.89
CA LYS A 141 -7.29 0.98 13.79
C LYS A 141 -6.96 -0.33 13.09
N THR A 142 -7.22 -0.43 11.79
CA THR A 142 -6.89 -1.62 11.00
C THR A 142 -6.30 -1.24 9.63
N LEU A 143 -5.20 -1.91 9.26
CA LEU A 143 -4.66 -1.88 7.89
C LEU A 143 -4.63 -3.30 7.34
N THR A 144 -5.42 -3.55 6.31
CA THR A 144 -5.41 -4.82 5.55
C THR A 144 -4.88 -4.55 4.16
N PHE A 145 -3.75 -5.16 3.81
CA PHE A 145 -3.10 -5.08 2.51
C PHE A 145 -2.89 -6.51 1.98
N THR A 146 -3.83 -7.02 1.19
CA THR A 146 -3.84 -8.42 0.77
C THR A 146 -4.01 -8.62 -0.73
N ASN A 147 -3.46 -9.71 -1.28
CA ASN A 147 -3.64 -10.06 -2.70
C ASN A 147 -3.19 -8.94 -3.66
N ASN A 148 -2.17 -8.17 -3.28
CA ASN A 148 -1.68 -7.05 -4.08
C ASN A 148 -0.32 -7.36 -4.70
N THR A 149 -0.01 -6.64 -5.78
CA THR A 149 1.33 -6.58 -6.35
C THR A 149 1.87 -5.17 -6.22
N VAL A 150 3.11 -5.03 -5.73
CA VAL A 150 3.83 -3.75 -5.76
C VAL A 150 5.14 -3.97 -6.48
N CYS A 151 5.39 -3.22 -7.55
CA CYS A 151 6.62 -3.33 -8.31
C CYS A 151 7.28 -1.98 -8.63
N ASN A 152 8.61 -2.00 -8.72
CA ASN A 152 9.41 -0.83 -9.11
C ASN A 152 9.05 0.44 -8.32
N SER A 153 8.79 0.30 -7.01
CA SER A 153 8.22 1.36 -6.19
C SER A 153 8.96 1.49 -4.88
N ALA A 154 9.10 2.71 -4.36
CA ALA A 154 9.81 2.99 -3.11
C ALA A 154 11.21 2.34 -3.06
N THR A 155 11.97 2.42 -4.16
CA THR A 155 13.24 1.70 -4.33
C THR A 155 14.27 2.08 -3.27
N SER A 156 14.24 3.30 -2.74
CA SER A 156 15.12 3.78 -1.68
C SER A 156 14.38 4.23 -0.41
N ARG A 157 13.12 3.84 -0.22
CA ARG A 157 12.20 4.40 0.79
C ARG A 157 11.45 3.32 1.58
N ASP A 158 10.73 3.74 2.62
CA ASP A 158 9.93 2.82 3.43
C ASP A 158 8.63 2.45 2.70
N LEU A 159 8.23 1.18 2.78
CA LEU A 159 7.02 0.70 2.12
C LEU A 159 5.79 0.88 3.01
N PHE A 160 5.83 0.36 4.24
CA PHE A 160 4.80 0.56 5.24
C PHE A 160 5.37 1.32 6.43
N ARG A 161 5.07 2.61 6.52
CA ARG A 161 5.47 3.48 7.63
C ARG A 161 4.28 3.79 8.54
N MET A 162 4.48 3.56 9.83
CA MET A 162 3.60 4.03 10.90
C MET A 162 4.47 4.53 12.06
N ASP A 163 4.47 5.84 12.29
CA ASP A 163 5.42 6.47 13.21
C ASP A 163 4.91 6.65 14.64
N ALA A 164 5.82 6.85 15.59
CA ALA A 164 5.51 6.98 17.01
C ALA A 164 4.54 8.14 17.33
N ASP A 165 4.59 9.22 16.54
CA ASP A 165 3.66 10.36 16.66
C ASP A 165 2.18 9.93 16.55
N GLY A 166 1.89 8.90 15.74
CA GLY A 166 0.54 8.31 15.67
C GLY A 166 0.08 7.76 17.02
N SER A 167 0.96 7.11 17.78
CA SER A 167 0.66 6.65 19.14
C SER A 167 0.62 7.78 20.16
N THR A 168 1.42 8.84 20.00
CA THR A 168 1.32 10.04 20.84
C THR A 168 -0.05 10.70 20.69
N ASN A 169 -0.57 10.74 19.46
CA ASN A 169 -1.85 11.34 19.15
C ASN A 169 -3.05 10.47 19.53
N PHE A 170 -2.91 9.15 19.45
CA PHE A 170 -3.97 8.16 19.69
C PHE A 170 -3.50 7.03 20.61
N PRO A 171 -3.16 7.33 21.89
CA PRO A 171 -2.49 6.38 22.78
C PRO A 171 -3.33 5.16 23.18
N GLU A 172 -4.66 5.26 23.08
CA GLU A 172 -5.59 4.18 23.43
C GLU A 172 -5.81 3.17 22.29
N ILE A 173 -5.38 3.50 21.07
CA ILE A 173 -5.64 2.67 19.89
C ILE A 173 -4.52 1.65 19.71
N LYS A 174 -4.92 0.37 19.65
CA LYS A 174 -4.09 -0.70 19.12
C LYS A 174 -4.32 -0.81 17.61
N SER A 175 -3.29 -0.57 16.80
CA SER A 175 -3.39 -0.75 15.35
C SER A 175 -3.13 -2.21 14.97
N ILE A 176 -4.06 -2.81 14.22
CA ILE A 176 -3.95 -4.19 13.72
C ILE A 176 -3.60 -4.15 12.24
N VAL A 177 -2.42 -4.68 11.88
CA VAL A 177 -1.90 -4.64 10.52
C VAL A 177 -1.82 -6.05 9.95
N THR A 178 -2.46 -6.30 8.82
CA THR A 178 -2.41 -7.57 8.08
C THR A 178 -1.88 -7.32 6.67
N ILE A 179 -0.73 -7.92 6.37
CA ILE A 179 -0.09 -7.87 5.05
C ILE A 179 0.11 -9.31 4.60
N ALA A 180 -0.75 -9.80 3.70
CA ALA A 180 -0.71 -11.21 3.32
C ALA A 180 -0.98 -11.46 1.84
N ASN A 181 -0.39 -12.53 1.30
CA ASN A 181 -0.60 -12.94 -0.09
C ASN A 181 -0.26 -11.81 -1.08
N ASN A 182 0.84 -11.10 -0.89
CA ASN A 182 1.27 -10.05 -1.81
C ASN A 182 2.54 -10.46 -2.57
N THR A 183 2.73 -9.89 -3.75
CA THR A 183 3.98 -9.95 -4.51
C THR A 183 4.66 -8.58 -4.50
N PHE A 184 5.80 -8.48 -3.85
CA PHE A 184 6.64 -7.29 -3.77
C PHE A 184 7.91 -7.51 -4.59
N ASP A 185 8.07 -6.80 -5.70
CA ASP A 185 9.23 -6.96 -6.59
C ASP A 185 9.93 -5.63 -6.85
N ASN A 186 11.25 -5.57 -6.67
CA ASN A 186 12.02 -4.33 -6.87
C ASN A 186 11.47 -3.16 -6.03
N VAL A 187 11.09 -3.47 -4.78
CA VAL A 187 10.72 -2.49 -3.75
C VAL A 187 11.82 -2.42 -2.70
N CYS A 188 12.08 -1.23 -2.13
CA CYS A 188 13.21 -1.03 -1.23
C CYS A 188 14.53 -1.61 -1.81
N SER A 189 14.69 -1.60 -3.14
CA SER A 189 15.73 -2.33 -3.85
C SER A 189 17.14 -1.76 -3.68
N THR A 190 17.27 -0.51 -3.25
CA THR A 190 18.57 0.08 -2.89
C THR A 190 18.69 0.29 -1.38
N SER A 191 17.59 0.71 -0.73
CA SER A 191 17.54 1.01 0.70
C SER A 191 16.09 1.15 1.18
N GLY A 192 15.90 1.34 2.48
CA GLY A 192 14.58 1.54 3.09
C GLY A 192 14.13 0.33 3.91
N ARG A 193 12.92 0.42 4.46
CA ARG A 193 12.34 -0.65 5.27
C ARG A 193 10.98 -1.07 4.72
N MET A 194 10.79 -2.38 4.54
CA MET A 194 9.50 -2.96 4.19
C MET A 194 8.48 -2.63 5.29
N LEU A 195 8.85 -2.89 6.54
CA LEU A 195 8.05 -2.57 7.72
C LEU A 195 8.80 -1.55 8.57
N TYR A 196 8.35 -0.30 8.52
CA TYR A 196 8.79 0.79 9.39
C TYR A 196 7.66 1.21 10.33
N ILE A 197 7.25 0.28 11.18
CA ILE A 197 6.17 0.47 12.14
C ILE A 197 6.77 0.63 13.53
N ARG A 198 6.48 1.76 14.16
CA ARG A 198 7.06 2.24 15.43
C ARG A 198 6.00 2.67 16.45
N LEU A 199 4.78 2.20 16.26
CA LEU A 199 3.66 2.49 17.15
C LEU A 199 3.90 1.87 18.53
N ALA A 200 3.44 2.53 19.59
CA ALA A 200 3.52 2.02 20.95
C ALA A 200 2.61 0.79 21.17
N ASN A 201 1.47 0.71 20.47
CA ASN A 201 0.51 -0.38 20.57
C ASN A 201 0.05 -0.83 19.17
N HIS A 202 0.62 -1.94 18.70
CA HIS A 202 0.30 -2.51 17.40
C HIS A 202 0.59 -4.01 17.35
N GLU A 203 -0.01 -4.70 16.39
CA GLU A 203 0.34 -6.06 16.01
C GLU A 203 0.34 -6.21 14.48
N VAL A 204 1.36 -6.89 13.96
CA VAL A 204 1.51 -7.15 12.52
C VAL A 204 1.42 -8.65 12.24
N THR A 205 0.58 -9.00 11.28
CA THR A 205 0.57 -10.29 10.59
C THR A 205 1.18 -10.11 9.20
N PHE A 206 2.27 -10.81 8.91
CA PHE A 206 3.02 -10.72 7.65
C PHE A 206 3.24 -12.12 7.05
N ASN A 207 2.30 -12.59 6.24
CA ASN A 207 2.27 -14.00 5.83
C ASN A 207 2.14 -14.19 4.32
N LYS A 208 2.71 -15.29 3.81
CA LYS A 208 2.49 -15.73 2.42
C LYS A 208 2.81 -14.66 1.38
N ASN A 209 3.77 -13.79 1.66
CA ASN A 209 4.22 -12.78 0.71
C ASN A 209 5.44 -13.29 -0.08
N ILE A 210 5.55 -12.90 -1.35
CA ILE A 210 6.82 -12.97 -2.08
C ILE A 210 7.49 -11.60 -1.99
N ILE A 211 8.74 -11.56 -1.52
CA ILE A 211 9.62 -10.40 -1.63
C ILE A 211 10.79 -10.77 -2.53
N SER A 212 10.90 -10.08 -3.66
CA SER A 212 11.95 -10.29 -4.63
C SER A 212 12.69 -9.01 -5.01
N ASN A 213 13.97 -9.16 -5.37
CA ASN A 213 14.81 -8.06 -5.85
C ASN A 213 14.84 -6.86 -4.88
N SER A 214 15.02 -7.14 -3.59
CA SER A 214 14.87 -6.13 -2.53
C SER A 214 16.05 -6.15 -1.56
N LEU A 215 16.69 -4.99 -1.37
CA LEU A 215 17.79 -4.83 -0.42
C LEU A 215 17.37 -4.09 0.85
N GLY A 216 16.06 -3.92 1.04
CA GLY A 216 15.49 -3.28 2.21
C GLY A 216 15.64 -4.12 3.48
N THR A 217 15.05 -3.64 4.56
CA THR A 217 15.12 -4.29 5.87
C THR A 217 13.77 -4.28 6.57
N TYR A 218 13.63 -5.01 7.68
CA TYR A 218 12.60 -4.72 8.67
C TYR A 218 13.18 -3.81 9.75
N TYR A 219 12.36 -2.90 10.27
CA TYR A 219 12.77 -1.99 11.33
C TYR A 219 13.18 -2.75 12.60
N ALA A 220 14.28 -2.30 13.21
CA ALA A 220 14.68 -2.68 14.55
C ALA A 220 15.24 -1.47 15.30
N SER A 221 14.79 -1.31 16.55
CA SER A 221 15.30 -0.36 17.51
C SER A 221 14.99 -0.87 18.92
N SER A 222 15.77 -0.45 19.90
CA SER A 222 15.48 -0.68 21.32
C SER A 222 14.42 0.27 21.88
N GLN A 223 14.15 1.40 21.22
CA GLN A 223 13.19 2.41 21.70
C GLN A 223 11.74 2.12 21.28
N TYR A 224 11.55 1.61 20.06
CA TYR A 224 10.25 1.23 19.53
C TYR A 224 10.41 -0.15 18.88
N VAL A 225 9.76 -1.16 19.45
CA VAL A 225 9.88 -2.54 18.98
C VAL A 225 8.79 -2.82 17.95
N LEU A 226 9.19 -3.31 16.78
CA LEU A 226 8.25 -3.83 15.77
C LEU A 226 7.61 -5.12 16.29
N THR A 227 6.34 -5.07 16.67
CA THR A 227 5.57 -6.20 17.21
C THR A 227 4.96 -7.01 16.07
N ILE A 228 5.52 -8.20 15.85
CA ILE A 228 5.04 -9.15 14.86
C ILE A 228 4.25 -10.22 15.62
N ALA A 229 2.93 -10.29 15.38
CA ALA A 229 2.07 -11.34 15.92
C ALA A 229 2.27 -12.66 15.16
N GLN A 230 2.43 -12.57 13.83
CA GLN A 230 2.73 -13.72 12.99
C GLN A 230 3.55 -13.30 11.77
N MET A 231 4.55 -14.12 11.44
CA MET A 231 5.31 -14.05 10.19
C MET A 231 5.59 -15.48 9.77
N SER A 232 5.02 -15.90 8.64
CA SER A 232 4.98 -17.31 8.23
C SER A 232 4.83 -17.44 6.72
N GLN A 233 5.46 -18.48 6.16
CA GLN A 233 5.35 -18.86 4.75
C GLN A 233 5.67 -17.72 3.77
N ASN A 234 6.57 -16.81 4.13
CA ASN A 234 7.06 -15.80 3.18
C ASN A 234 8.17 -16.40 2.31
N ASN A 235 8.28 -15.92 1.08
CA ASN A 235 9.37 -16.27 0.17
C ASN A 235 10.26 -15.06 -0.11
N TYR A 236 11.57 -15.25 -0.02
CA TYR A 236 12.58 -14.21 -0.22
C TYR A 236 13.53 -14.59 -1.36
N TYR A 237 13.42 -13.95 -2.51
CA TYR A 237 14.28 -14.24 -3.67
C TYR A 237 15.12 -13.03 -4.06
N GLU A 238 16.45 -13.16 -4.03
CA GLU A 238 17.34 -11.98 -4.19
C GLU A 238 17.01 -10.87 -3.17
N ALA A 239 16.65 -11.28 -1.95
CA ALA A 239 16.26 -10.40 -0.86
C ALA A 239 16.94 -10.75 0.47
N PRO A 240 18.29 -10.76 0.53
CA PRO A 240 19.05 -11.37 1.63
C PRO A 240 18.87 -10.67 2.98
N ASN A 241 18.59 -9.36 2.96
CA ASN A 241 18.55 -8.54 4.16
C ASN A 241 17.35 -8.82 5.08
N TYR A 242 16.38 -9.58 4.62
CA TYR A 242 15.21 -9.97 5.43
C TYR A 242 15.42 -11.25 6.22
N THR A 243 16.41 -12.08 5.87
CA THR A 243 16.63 -13.40 6.48
C THR A 243 18.02 -13.55 7.10
N THR A 244 18.99 -12.75 6.67
CA THR A 244 20.36 -12.83 7.19
C THR A 244 20.50 -11.95 8.43
N ALA A 245 20.97 -12.53 9.55
CA ALA A 245 21.20 -11.81 10.79
C ALA A 245 22.19 -10.63 10.60
N ALA A 246 21.87 -9.49 11.23
CA ALA A 246 22.75 -8.33 11.33
C ALA A 246 22.41 -7.53 12.58
N THR A 247 23.36 -6.73 13.06
CA THR A 247 23.15 -5.80 14.18
C THR A 247 22.09 -4.76 13.82
N ASN A 248 21.19 -4.45 14.74
CA ASN A 248 20.12 -3.44 14.57
C ASN A 248 19.18 -3.70 13.39
N ARG A 249 18.95 -4.97 13.05
CA ARG A 249 18.02 -5.37 12.01
C ARG A 249 17.11 -6.50 12.51
N LYS A 250 15.80 -6.34 12.29
CA LYS A 250 14.85 -7.44 12.47
C LYS A 250 14.85 -8.28 11.19
N ILE A 251 14.74 -9.59 11.36
CA ILE A 251 14.73 -10.56 10.28
C ILE A 251 13.54 -11.51 10.47
N ASP A 252 13.14 -12.16 9.38
CA ASP A 252 12.27 -13.31 9.42
C ASP A 252 13.07 -14.54 9.89
N THR A 253 12.62 -15.14 10.99
CA THR A 253 13.20 -16.37 11.55
C THR A 253 12.20 -17.52 11.53
N SER A 254 11.11 -17.41 10.77
CA SER A 254 10.11 -18.46 10.70
C SER A 254 10.73 -19.73 10.11
N SER A 255 10.39 -20.90 10.66
CA SER A 255 10.91 -22.18 10.18
C SER A 255 10.34 -22.60 8.82
N ASP A 256 9.30 -21.91 8.36
CA ASP A 256 8.54 -22.18 7.14
C ASP A 256 8.77 -21.12 6.04
N LEU A 257 9.73 -20.21 6.22
CA LEU A 257 10.14 -19.30 5.16
C LEU A 257 10.83 -20.08 4.03
N THR A 258 10.77 -19.51 2.83
CA THR A 258 11.44 -20.05 1.65
C THR A 258 12.33 -19.00 0.99
N GLN A 259 13.31 -19.46 0.20
CA GLN A 259 14.18 -18.62 -0.62
C GLN A 259 14.22 -19.14 -2.07
N LEU A 260 13.04 -19.44 -2.59
CA LEU A 260 12.84 -20.05 -3.90
C LEU A 260 12.72 -18.98 -4.98
N ASN A 261 13.31 -19.22 -6.15
CA ASN A 261 13.08 -18.41 -7.34
C ASN A 261 11.60 -18.54 -7.77
N PRO A 262 10.82 -17.45 -7.83
CA PRO A 262 9.43 -17.48 -8.28
C PRO A 262 9.25 -17.89 -9.74
N GLY A 263 10.27 -17.68 -10.58
CA GLY A 263 10.24 -17.98 -12.00
C GLY A 263 9.30 -17.05 -12.79
N TYR A 264 9.30 -15.76 -12.45
CA TYR A 264 8.42 -14.79 -13.12
C TYR A 264 8.57 -14.83 -14.64
N SER A 265 7.45 -14.95 -15.34
CA SER A 265 7.45 -15.02 -16.82
C SER A 265 7.97 -13.75 -17.48
N ASN A 266 7.62 -12.56 -16.96
CA ASN A 266 8.13 -11.28 -17.44
C ASN A 266 7.92 -10.15 -16.40
N ALA A 267 8.72 -10.14 -15.34
CA ALA A 267 8.63 -9.13 -14.28
C ALA A 267 8.85 -7.70 -14.81
N SER A 268 9.77 -7.50 -15.76
CA SER A 268 10.06 -6.19 -16.38
C SER A 268 8.85 -5.60 -17.12
N GLY A 269 7.98 -6.45 -17.68
CA GLY A 269 6.73 -6.06 -18.30
C GLY A 269 5.53 -6.02 -17.34
N GLY A 270 5.76 -6.13 -16.02
CA GLY A 270 4.70 -6.15 -15.01
C GLY A 270 3.94 -7.47 -14.92
N ILE A 271 4.47 -8.56 -15.48
CA ILE A 271 3.85 -9.89 -15.48
C ILE A 271 4.59 -10.78 -14.48
N PHE A 272 3.98 -10.98 -13.30
CA PHE A 272 4.59 -11.72 -12.20
C PHE A 272 4.13 -13.17 -12.10
N LYS A 273 3.62 -13.76 -13.21
CA LYS A 273 3.19 -15.17 -13.25
C LYS A 273 4.29 -16.07 -12.69
N VAL A 274 3.96 -16.77 -11.61
CA VAL A 274 4.85 -17.68 -10.87
C VAL A 274 4.86 -19.04 -11.56
N THR A 275 6.04 -19.64 -11.71
CA THR A 275 6.19 -21.00 -12.26
C THR A 275 6.77 -21.97 -11.24
N ASN A 276 7.20 -21.49 -10.07
CA ASN A 276 7.67 -22.35 -9.00
C ASN A 276 6.52 -23.15 -8.37
N ALA A 277 6.55 -24.47 -8.54
CA ALA A 277 5.46 -25.35 -8.12
C ALA A 277 5.16 -25.29 -6.61
N GLN A 278 6.17 -25.13 -5.74
CA GLN A 278 5.98 -25.07 -4.30
C GLN A 278 5.29 -23.77 -3.88
N LEU A 279 5.72 -22.63 -4.44
CA LEU A 279 5.09 -21.34 -4.15
C LEU A 279 3.62 -21.33 -4.60
N ILE A 280 3.32 -21.97 -5.73
CA ILE A 280 1.95 -22.15 -6.22
C ILE A 280 1.14 -23.05 -5.28
N SER A 281 1.66 -24.21 -4.88
CA SER A 281 0.93 -25.15 -4.01
C SER A 281 0.61 -24.55 -2.63
N ASP A 282 1.53 -23.75 -2.10
CA ASP A 282 1.40 -23.17 -0.76
C ASP A 282 0.59 -21.86 -0.76
N GLY A 283 0.29 -21.34 -1.95
CA GLY A 283 -0.43 -20.08 -2.13
C GLY A 283 0.38 -18.88 -1.67
N ILE A 284 1.69 -18.85 -1.92
CA ILE A 284 2.60 -17.77 -1.51
C ILE A 284 2.68 -16.73 -2.63
N GLY A 285 2.35 -15.47 -2.34
CA GLY A 285 2.29 -14.35 -3.28
C GLY A 285 0.87 -13.90 -3.62
N ASP A 286 0.76 -12.92 -4.51
CA ASP A 286 -0.51 -12.45 -5.07
C ASP A 286 -1.19 -13.58 -5.87
N PRO A 287 -2.41 -14.03 -5.48
CA PRO A 287 -3.11 -15.14 -6.12
C PRO A 287 -3.39 -14.94 -7.61
N ARG A 288 -3.37 -13.70 -8.12
CA ARG A 288 -3.48 -13.41 -9.56
C ARG A 288 -2.40 -14.14 -10.36
N TRP A 289 -1.21 -14.30 -9.78
CA TRP A 289 -0.04 -14.79 -10.48
C TRP A 289 0.24 -16.28 -10.26
N LEU A 290 -0.55 -16.96 -9.43
CA LEU A 290 -0.36 -18.38 -9.09
C LEU A 290 -1.15 -19.32 -10.02
N LYS A 291 -1.80 -18.79 -11.06
CA LYS A 291 -2.68 -19.51 -11.99
C LYS A 291 -2.11 -19.52 -13.41
#